data_AF-A0A9X3J1A0-F1
#
_entry.id   AF-A0A9X3J1A0-F1
#
_cell.length_a   1.000
_cell.length_b   1.000
_cell.length_c   1.000
_cell.angle_alpha   90.00
_cell.angle_beta   90.00
_cell.angle_gamma   90.00
#
_symmetry.space_group_name_H-M   'P 1'
#
loop_
_entity.id
_entity.type
_entity.pdbx_description
1 polymer ?
#
loop_
_entity_poly.entity_id
_entity_poly.type
_entity_poly.pdbx_seq_one_letter_code
_entity_poly.pdbx_strand_id
1 'polypeptide(L)'
;MRPVLQSRSPVVSLLASLLLIACAPEEDDDVALRGVLITGGNSSGGTVFNTHALDDQVFSELEPLGQPHIGPGLDSVSLAGNIEVLQVAEEAGELVGYDWLGLKYSGEALLGSQWIISFQSGLLEIPMVLHHIVDDGAAPHYQFYHHDNAVKKPNCPEGQDGPGHARVLSGLSVDEDNGEVSEVPGLLYLACDTGATGKAADLGYYDWARSQGDLELFEIAIRVLRADYCYDGDSHTKPGVELVLEDRWGIHGASPEHADNPVEAVWARAACSATARAGSPTSTA
;
A
#
# COMPACT_ATOMS: atom_id res chain seq x y z
N MET A 1 -61.37 22.88 -52.63
CA MET A 1 -60.24 21.92 -52.46
C MET A 1 -59.32 22.45 -51.36
N ARG A 2 -58.71 21.57 -50.56
CA ARG A 2 -57.96 21.95 -49.34
C ARG A 2 -56.59 22.59 -49.67
N PRO A 3 -56.06 23.50 -48.83
CA PRO A 3 -54.73 24.07 -49.03
C PRO A 3 -53.62 23.05 -48.73
N VAL A 4 -52.51 23.18 -49.44
CA VAL A 4 -51.29 22.39 -49.22
C VAL A 4 -50.47 23.03 -48.11
N LEU A 5 -50.22 22.28 -47.03
CA LEU A 5 -49.34 22.69 -45.93
C LEU A 5 -47.88 22.54 -46.34
N GLN A 6 -47.11 23.64 -46.25
CA GLN A 6 -45.66 23.60 -46.38
C GLN A 6 -45.05 22.93 -45.15
N SER A 7 -44.42 21.77 -45.34
CA SER A 7 -43.56 21.17 -44.31
C SER A 7 -42.27 21.98 -44.18
N ARG A 8 -42.06 22.61 -43.01
CA ARG A 8 -40.76 23.12 -42.61
C ARG A 8 -40.09 22.06 -41.73
N SER A 9 -39.03 21.43 -42.23
CA SER A 9 -38.15 20.60 -41.40
C SER A 9 -37.30 21.49 -40.49
N PRO A 10 -37.37 21.37 -39.16
CA PRO A 10 -36.27 21.79 -38.30
C PRO A 10 -35.17 20.74 -38.38
N VAL A 11 -33.93 21.16 -38.64
CA VAL A 11 -32.76 20.33 -38.41
C VAL A 11 -32.60 20.20 -36.90
N VAL A 12 -32.97 19.05 -36.34
CA VAL A 12 -32.69 18.73 -34.93
C VAL A 12 -31.25 18.23 -34.86
N SER A 13 -30.31 19.15 -34.63
CA SER A 13 -28.97 18.78 -34.19
C SER A 13 -29.06 18.15 -32.81
N LEU A 14 -28.96 16.81 -32.74
CA LEU A 14 -28.58 16.15 -31.49
C LEU A 14 -27.12 16.49 -31.20
N LEU A 15 -26.91 17.57 -30.44
CA LEU A 15 -25.73 17.72 -29.61
C LEU A 15 -25.84 16.71 -28.46
N ALA A 16 -25.40 15.48 -28.72
CA ALA A 16 -25.17 14.50 -27.68
C ALA A 16 -24.06 15.03 -26.77
N SER A 17 -24.45 15.69 -25.69
CA SER A 17 -23.54 16.15 -24.65
C SER A 17 -23.08 14.92 -23.88
N LEU A 18 -21.95 14.35 -24.31
CA LEU A 18 -21.19 13.38 -23.53
C LEU A 18 -20.65 14.08 -22.29
N LEU A 19 -21.48 14.11 -21.25
CA LEU A 19 -21.04 14.29 -19.87
C LEU A 19 -20.16 13.11 -19.51
N LEU A 20 -18.85 13.24 -19.76
CA LEU A 20 -17.86 12.48 -19.01
C LEU A 20 -17.98 12.94 -17.57
N ILE A 21 -18.52 12.07 -16.72
CA ILE A 21 -18.61 12.29 -15.29
C ILE A 21 -17.19 12.12 -14.74
N ALA A 22 -16.43 13.22 -14.67
CA ALA A 22 -15.42 13.34 -13.65
C ALA A 22 -16.14 13.44 -12.30
N CYS A 23 -15.73 12.64 -11.32
CA CYS A 23 -16.52 12.40 -10.11
C CYS A 23 -16.69 13.66 -9.24
N ALA A 24 -17.93 14.15 -9.21
CA ALA A 24 -18.55 15.08 -8.25
C ALA A 24 -17.93 16.51 -8.08
N PRO A 25 -18.77 17.53 -7.77
CA PRO A 25 -18.33 18.91 -7.60
C PRO A 25 -17.88 19.25 -6.17
N GLU A 26 -17.13 20.36 -6.05
CA GLU A 26 -16.63 20.95 -4.80
C GLU A 26 -17.73 21.38 -3.82
N GLU A 27 -17.43 21.29 -2.52
CA GLU A 27 -17.81 22.31 -1.53
C GLU A 27 -16.54 22.76 -0.79
N ASP A 28 -16.25 24.06 -0.81
CA ASP A 28 -15.10 24.72 -0.17
C ASP A 28 -15.17 24.63 1.37
N ASP A 29 -14.00 24.47 2.02
CA ASP A 29 -13.68 25.14 3.29
C ASP A 29 -12.15 25.15 3.53
N ASP A 30 -11.61 26.31 3.94
CA ASP A 30 -10.18 26.70 4.03
C ASP A 30 -9.21 25.72 4.75
N VAL A 31 -8.17 25.20 4.06
CA VAL A 31 -6.74 25.10 4.50
C VAL A 31 -5.81 24.88 3.28
N ALA A 32 -4.59 25.45 3.24
CA ALA A 32 -3.55 25.17 2.24
C ALA A 32 -2.21 24.73 2.90
N LEU A 33 -1.44 23.73 2.40
CA LEU A 33 -0.05 23.36 2.83
C LEU A 33 0.67 22.26 1.94
N ARG A 34 1.47 22.68 0.93
CA ARG A 34 2.15 22.03 -0.27
C ARG A 34 3.33 20.97 -0.20
N GLY A 35 3.30 19.80 0.46
CA GLY A 35 4.52 18.92 0.60
C GLY A 35 5.05 18.16 -0.66
N VAL A 36 6.22 17.48 -0.62
CA VAL A 36 6.90 16.82 -1.78
C VAL A 36 7.54 15.46 -1.43
N LEU A 37 7.46 14.48 -2.35
CA LEU A 37 7.98 13.11 -2.18
C LEU A 37 8.30 12.39 -3.50
N ILE A 38 9.44 11.69 -3.62
CA ILE A 38 9.76 10.85 -4.79
C ILE A 38 9.21 9.43 -4.62
N THR A 39 8.52 8.86 -5.61
CA THR A 39 8.21 7.41 -5.63
C THR A 39 9.24 6.64 -6.47
N GLY A 40 9.81 5.56 -5.92
CA GLY A 40 10.62 4.56 -6.63
C GLY A 40 10.28 3.15 -6.11
N GLY A 41 10.44 2.05 -6.85
CA GLY A 41 10.83 1.86 -8.25
C GLY A 41 10.25 0.55 -8.83
N ASN A 42 10.47 0.31 -10.13
CA ASN A 42 10.40 -0.98 -10.83
C ASN A 42 9.11 -1.85 -10.75
N SER A 43 8.01 -1.31 -11.28
CA SER A 43 6.92 -2.08 -11.91
C SER A 43 6.63 -1.48 -13.28
N SER A 44 6.32 -2.30 -14.28
CA SER A 44 5.83 -1.83 -15.60
C SER A 44 4.32 -1.55 -15.61
N GLY A 45 3.61 -2.00 -14.59
CA GLY A 45 2.29 -1.49 -14.19
C GLY A 45 2.42 -0.31 -13.23
N GLY A 46 1.30 0.19 -12.71
CA GLY A 46 1.30 1.22 -11.66
C GLY A 46 1.90 0.72 -10.35
N THR A 47 2.02 1.61 -9.37
CA THR A 47 2.39 1.27 -7.99
C THR A 47 1.39 0.27 -7.40
N VAL A 48 1.85 -0.95 -7.10
CA VAL A 48 1.04 -1.99 -6.44
C VAL A 48 0.91 -1.73 -4.93
N PHE A 49 -0.03 -2.39 -4.23
CA PHE A 49 -0.24 -2.15 -2.79
C PHE A 49 0.96 -2.69 -2.02
N ASN A 50 1.32 -3.94 -2.28
CA ASN A 50 2.55 -4.55 -1.78
C ASN A 50 3.31 -5.31 -2.87
N THR A 51 4.55 -5.67 -2.54
CA THR A 51 5.47 -6.39 -3.43
C THR A 51 6.14 -7.59 -2.75
N HIS A 52 5.64 -8.01 -1.59
CA HIS A 52 6.21 -9.10 -0.83
C HIS A 52 5.91 -10.46 -1.49
N ALA A 53 6.93 -11.30 -1.68
CA ALA A 53 6.79 -12.56 -2.38
C ALA A 53 7.71 -13.68 -1.86
N LEU A 54 7.25 -14.92 -1.98
CA LEU A 54 8.03 -16.16 -1.88
C LEU A 54 7.94 -16.88 -3.23
N ASP A 55 9.05 -16.92 -3.96
CA ASP A 55 9.12 -17.41 -5.35
C ASP A 55 8.09 -16.77 -6.29
N ASP A 56 7.06 -17.50 -6.71
CA ASP A 56 5.95 -17.03 -7.53
C ASP A 56 4.68 -16.72 -6.72
N GLN A 57 4.71 -16.92 -5.40
CA GLN A 57 3.63 -16.64 -4.47
C GLN A 57 3.77 -15.21 -3.91
N VAL A 58 2.96 -14.29 -4.41
CA VAL A 58 2.82 -12.93 -3.80
C VAL A 58 1.91 -13.04 -2.58
N PHE A 59 2.32 -12.44 -1.47
CA PHE A 59 1.49 -12.34 -0.27
C PHE A 59 1.96 -11.22 0.65
N SER A 60 1.00 -10.53 1.24
CA SER A 60 1.24 -9.44 2.17
C SER A 60 1.03 -9.84 3.63
N GLU A 61 0.17 -10.82 3.88
CA GLU A 61 -0.40 -11.09 5.19
C GLU A 61 0.10 -12.42 5.76
N LEU A 62 0.32 -12.44 7.08
CA LEU A 62 0.62 -13.64 7.86
C LEU A 62 -0.43 -13.78 8.96
N GLU A 63 -1.28 -14.81 8.82
CA GLU A 63 -2.19 -15.23 9.88
C GLU A 63 -1.44 -15.59 11.18
N PRO A 64 -2.06 -15.43 12.37
CA PRO A 64 -1.41 -15.72 13.64
C PRO A 64 -0.86 -17.15 13.69
N LEU A 65 0.32 -17.31 14.29
CA LEU A 65 1.09 -18.57 14.30
C LEU A 65 0.21 -19.79 14.65
N GLY A 66 0.22 -20.79 13.77
CA GLY A 66 -0.47 -22.07 13.98
C GLY A 66 -2.01 -22.01 13.97
N GLN A 67 -2.63 -20.92 13.51
CA GLN A 67 -4.07 -20.88 13.23
C GLN A 67 -4.40 -21.55 11.87
N PRO A 68 -5.59 -22.14 11.69
CA PRO A 68 -6.02 -22.65 10.39
C PRO A 68 -6.33 -21.51 9.41
N HIS A 69 -5.52 -21.41 8.36
CA HIS A 69 -5.57 -20.36 7.34
C HIS A 69 -6.10 -20.88 5.99
N ILE A 70 -6.71 -20.00 5.20
CA ILE A 70 -7.14 -20.30 3.81
C ILE A 70 -6.08 -19.81 2.81
N GLY A 71 -5.39 -18.73 3.15
CA GLY A 71 -4.29 -18.16 2.36
C GLY A 71 -2.92 -18.72 2.77
N PRO A 72 -1.86 -17.91 2.67
CA PRO A 72 -0.55 -18.17 3.26
C PRO A 72 -0.62 -18.17 4.79
N GLY A 73 0.01 -19.14 5.43
CA GLY A 73 0.05 -19.29 6.89
C GLY A 73 1.45 -19.21 7.44
N LEU A 74 1.58 -18.77 8.70
CA LEU A 74 2.81 -18.91 9.46
C LEU A 74 2.71 -20.16 10.34
N ASP A 75 3.46 -21.21 9.97
CA ASP A 75 3.37 -22.52 10.64
C ASP A 75 4.30 -22.60 11.85
N SER A 76 5.54 -22.12 11.70
CA SER A 76 6.54 -22.12 12.77
C SER A 76 7.55 -20.99 12.59
N VAL A 77 8.05 -20.49 13.72
CA VAL A 77 9.20 -19.59 13.78
C VAL A 77 10.22 -20.16 14.76
N SER A 78 11.49 -20.19 14.35
CA SER A 78 12.58 -20.70 15.17
C SER A 78 13.79 -19.77 15.16
N LEU A 79 14.36 -19.49 16.33
CA LEU A 79 15.55 -18.67 16.49
C LEU A 79 16.83 -19.51 16.40
N ALA A 80 17.97 -18.82 16.33
CA ALA A 80 19.28 -19.45 16.44
C ALA A 80 19.37 -20.33 17.70
N GLY A 81 19.88 -21.56 17.54
CA GLY A 81 19.91 -22.56 18.62
C GLY A 81 18.65 -23.43 18.73
N ASN A 82 17.73 -23.34 17.77
CA ASN A 82 16.47 -24.10 17.71
C ASN A 82 15.50 -23.76 18.87
N ILE A 83 15.46 -22.47 19.26
CA ILE A 83 14.45 -21.98 20.20
C ILE A 83 13.16 -21.75 19.40
N GLU A 84 12.10 -22.47 19.75
CA GLU A 84 10.77 -22.35 19.14
C GLU A 84 10.04 -21.11 19.67
N VAL A 85 9.52 -20.29 18.75
CA VAL A 85 8.66 -19.15 19.03
C VAL A 85 7.22 -19.60 18.85
N LEU A 86 6.37 -19.41 19.87
CA LEU A 86 4.95 -19.78 19.87
C LEU A 86 4.01 -18.62 19.56
N GLN A 87 4.50 -17.39 19.54
CA GLN A 87 3.74 -16.22 19.13
C GLN A 87 4.68 -15.17 18.53
N VAL A 88 4.26 -14.58 17.42
CA VAL A 88 4.85 -13.35 16.88
C VAL A 88 3.83 -12.22 16.92
N ALA A 89 4.31 -10.99 17.07
CA ALA A 89 3.49 -9.79 17.06
C ALA A 89 4.33 -8.58 16.58
N GLU A 90 3.66 -7.46 16.28
CA GLU A 90 4.29 -6.15 16.31
C GLU A 90 3.89 -5.46 17.62
N GLU A 91 4.85 -4.86 18.30
CA GLU A 91 4.65 -4.07 19.51
C GLU A 91 5.44 -2.76 19.43
N ALA A 92 4.72 -1.64 19.37
CA ALA A 92 5.29 -0.30 19.30
C ALA A 92 6.24 -0.09 18.10
N GLY A 93 5.88 -0.67 16.95
CA GLY A 93 6.63 -0.64 15.70
C GLY A 93 7.66 -1.76 15.55
N GLU A 94 7.98 -2.51 16.61
CA GLU A 94 8.98 -3.57 16.58
C GLU A 94 8.34 -4.96 16.40
N LEU A 95 8.89 -5.78 15.50
CA LEU A 95 8.61 -7.22 15.42
C LEU A 95 9.16 -7.93 16.67
N VAL A 96 8.30 -8.71 17.31
CA VAL A 96 8.62 -9.44 18.55
C VAL A 96 8.19 -10.89 18.45
N GLY A 97 8.94 -11.78 19.10
CA GLY A 97 8.63 -13.20 19.26
C GLY A 97 8.58 -13.59 20.73
N TYR A 98 7.72 -14.55 21.06
CA TYR A 98 7.61 -15.14 22.41
C TYR A 98 7.77 -16.66 22.36
N ASP A 99 8.58 -17.23 23.25
CA ASP A 99 8.67 -18.68 23.42
C ASP A 99 7.59 -19.25 24.37
N TRP A 100 7.62 -20.57 24.59
CA TRP A 100 6.69 -21.28 25.48
C TRP A 100 6.80 -20.90 26.98
N LEU A 101 7.86 -20.20 27.40
CA LEU A 101 8.00 -19.63 28.74
C LEU A 101 7.47 -18.19 28.81
N GLY A 102 7.06 -17.61 27.68
CA GLY A 102 6.69 -16.20 27.56
C GLY A 102 7.91 -15.26 27.57
N LEU A 103 9.12 -15.76 27.30
CA LEU A 103 10.29 -14.90 27.15
C LEU A 103 10.20 -14.15 25.82
N LYS A 104 10.31 -12.82 25.87
CA LYS A 104 10.28 -11.93 24.70
C LYS A 104 11.65 -11.89 24.00
N TYR A 105 11.63 -11.97 22.67
CA TYR A 105 12.76 -11.80 21.78
C TYR A 105 12.43 -10.70 20.76
N SER A 106 13.37 -9.79 20.52
CA SER A 106 13.23 -8.69 19.57
C SER A 106 14.61 -8.21 19.09
N GLY A 107 14.66 -7.25 18.15
CA GLY A 107 15.89 -6.75 17.55
C GLY A 107 16.85 -7.86 17.08
N GLU A 108 18.14 -7.75 17.44
CA GLU A 108 19.18 -8.71 17.08
C GLU A 108 18.87 -10.17 17.48
N ALA A 109 18.03 -10.42 18.49
CA ALA A 109 17.68 -11.78 18.91
C ALA A 109 16.83 -12.53 17.87
N LEU A 110 16.21 -11.81 16.93
CA LEU A 110 15.47 -12.39 15.81
C LEU A 110 16.32 -12.59 14.54
N LEU A 111 17.57 -12.09 14.50
CA LEU A 111 18.44 -12.25 13.32
C LEU A 111 18.79 -13.73 13.09
N GLY A 112 18.65 -14.17 11.84
CA GLY A 112 18.85 -15.56 11.43
C GLY A 112 17.69 -16.50 11.82
N SER A 113 16.58 -15.97 12.36
CA SER A 113 15.37 -16.76 12.60
C SER A 113 14.80 -17.32 11.30
N GLN A 114 14.34 -18.57 11.34
CA GLN A 114 13.69 -19.27 10.23
C GLN A 114 12.17 -19.27 10.46
N TRP A 115 11.44 -18.87 9.43
CA TRP A 115 9.99 -18.73 9.40
C TRP A 115 9.46 -19.65 8.32
N ILE A 116 8.66 -20.64 8.68
CA ILE A 116 8.07 -21.57 7.72
C ILE A 116 6.71 -21.02 7.30
N ILE A 117 6.62 -20.61 6.03
CA ILE A 117 5.37 -20.14 5.42
C ILE A 117 4.74 -21.28 4.66
N SER A 118 3.48 -21.57 4.94
CA SER A 118 2.73 -22.62 4.28
C SER A 118 1.71 -22.04 3.29
N PHE A 119 1.60 -22.66 2.14
CA PHE A 119 0.66 -22.31 1.07
C PHE A 119 -0.24 -23.50 0.77
N GLN A 120 -1.41 -23.22 0.17
CA GLN A 120 -2.36 -24.25 -0.28
C GLN A 120 -2.76 -25.21 0.86
N SER A 121 -2.98 -24.66 2.07
CA SER A 121 -3.26 -25.41 3.30
C SER A 121 -2.20 -26.48 3.66
N GLY A 122 -0.92 -26.10 3.62
CA GLY A 122 0.20 -26.96 4.02
C GLY A 122 0.71 -27.91 2.94
N LEU A 123 0.29 -27.76 1.67
CA LEU A 123 0.80 -28.58 0.57
C LEU A 123 2.17 -28.09 0.03
N LEU A 124 2.52 -26.84 0.32
CA LEU A 124 3.79 -26.21 -0.04
C LEU A 124 4.30 -25.40 1.15
N GLU A 125 5.43 -25.79 1.73
CA GLU A 125 6.12 -25.06 2.79
C GLU A 125 7.38 -24.40 2.19
N ILE A 126 7.55 -23.09 2.38
CA ILE A 126 8.73 -22.36 1.94
C ILE A 126 9.37 -21.65 3.15
N PRO A 127 10.64 -21.92 3.48
CA PRO A 127 11.34 -21.24 4.55
C PRO A 127 11.81 -19.84 4.10
N MET A 128 11.47 -18.82 4.88
CA MET A 128 12.13 -17.51 4.83
C MET A 128 12.99 -17.27 6.07
N VAL A 129 13.99 -16.39 5.95
CA VAL A 129 14.97 -16.10 6.99
C VAL A 129 15.08 -14.59 7.19
N LEU A 130 14.93 -14.12 8.42
CA LEU A 130 15.22 -12.73 8.77
C LEU A 130 16.74 -12.52 8.75
N HIS A 131 17.23 -11.72 7.81
CA HIS A 131 18.66 -11.56 7.55
C HIS A 131 19.26 -10.27 8.12
N HIS A 132 18.51 -9.19 8.06
CA HIS A 132 18.95 -7.85 8.43
C HIS A 132 17.78 -7.07 9.05
N ILE A 133 18.10 -6.15 9.95
CA ILE A 133 17.16 -5.21 10.56
C ILE A 133 17.78 -3.83 10.39
N VAL A 134 17.01 -2.89 9.85
CA VAL A 134 17.36 -1.47 9.81
C VAL A 134 16.59 -0.78 10.92
N ASP A 135 17.32 -0.13 11.82
CA ASP A 135 16.78 0.73 12.88
C ASP A 135 17.65 1.99 12.91
N ASP A 136 17.07 3.11 12.49
CA ASP A 136 17.68 4.44 12.49
C ASP A 136 17.07 5.38 13.56
N GLY A 137 16.23 4.82 14.45
CA GLY A 137 15.42 5.56 15.42
C GLY A 137 13.98 5.85 14.97
N ALA A 138 13.58 5.45 13.75
CA ALA A 138 12.18 5.33 13.34
C ALA A 138 11.62 3.94 13.70
N ALA A 139 10.49 3.54 13.08
CA ALA A 139 10.01 2.16 13.17
C ALA A 139 10.93 1.24 12.35
N PRO A 140 11.38 0.11 12.89
CA PRO A 140 12.37 -0.75 12.23
C PRO A 140 11.85 -1.46 10.97
N HIS A 141 12.74 -1.64 10.01
CA HIS A 141 12.51 -2.41 8.78
C HIS A 141 13.26 -3.74 8.80
N TYR A 142 12.61 -4.77 8.26
CA TYR A 142 13.03 -6.16 8.35
C TYR A 142 13.31 -6.73 6.96
N GLN A 143 14.48 -7.34 6.79
CA GLN A 143 14.86 -7.94 5.52
C GLN A 143 14.77 -9.46 5.56
N PHE A 144 13.72 -9.99 4.94
CA PHE A 144 13.54 -11.43 4.75
C PHE A 144 14.12 -11.89 3.40
N TYR A 145 14.67 -13.11 3.40
CA TYR A 145 15.07 -13.83 2.19
C TYR A 145 14.61 -15.29 2.21
N HIS A 146 14.38 -15.85 1.03
CA HIS A 146 14.20 -17.28 0.80
C HIS A 146 15.30 -17.85 -0.11
N HIS A 147 15.33 -19.17 -0.30
CA HIS A 147 16.25 -19.84 -1.20
C HIS A 147 15.51 -20.63 -2.28
N ASP A 148 15.57 -20.16 -3.51
CA ASP A 148 15.09 -20.88 -4.70
C ASP A 148 16.26 -21.65 -5.33
N ASN A 149 16.21 -22.97 -5.38
CA ASN A 149 17.26 -23.79 -6.01
C ASN A 149 18.69 -23.40 -5.54
N ALA A 150 18.83 -23.10 -4.23
CA ALA A 150 20.02 -22.57 -3.55
C ALA A 150 20.45 -21.13 -3.90
N VAL A 151 19.66 -20.38 -4.67
CA VAL A 151 19.81 -18.93 -4.91
C VAL A 151 19.05 -18.16 -3.82
N LYS A 152 19.77 -17.35 -3.04
CA LYS A 152 19.18 -16.42 -2.07
C LYS A 152 18.40 -15.32 -2.82
N LYS A 153 17.09 -15.21 -2.59
CA LYS A 153 16.19 -14.18 -3.15
C LYS A 153 15.61 -13.32 -2.02
N PRO A 154 15.60 -11.98 -2.13
CA PRO A 154 14.93 -11.13 -1.15
C PRO A 154 13.41 -11.28 -1.29
N ASN A 155 12.68 -11.16 -0.19
CA ASN A 155 11.22 -11.23 -0.21
C ASN A 155 10.56 -9.90 -0.63
N CYS A 156 11.22 -8.77 -0.37
CA CYS A 156 10.91 -7.48 -1.00
C CYS A 156 11.89 -7.23 -2.15
N PRO A 157 11.44 -6.80 -3.34
CA PRO A 157 12.34 -6.49 -4.45
C PRO A 157 13.23 -5.29 -4.12
N GLU A 158 14.35 -5.15 -4.83
CA GLU A 158 15.27 -4.02 -4.63
C GLU A 158 14.60 -2.69 -5.07
N GLY A 159 14.68 -1.68 -4.20
CA GLY A 159 14.22 -0.32 -4.45
C GLY A 159 15.22 0.51 -5.26
N GLN A 160 15.04 1.83 -5.32
CA GLN A 160 16.05 2.72 -5.91
C GLN A 160 17.27 2.91 -5.00
N ASP A 161 17.05 2.96 -3.69
CA ASP A 161 18.07 3.29 -2.70
C ASP A 161 18.84 2.06 -2.18
N GLY A 162 18.48 0.86 -2.64
CA GLY A 162 19.21 -0.37 -2.35
C GLY A 162 18.30 -1.60 -2.18
N PRO A 163 18.75 -2.58 -1.37
CA PRO A 163 17.96 -3.76 -1.06
C PRO A 163 16.60 -3.40 -0.45
N GLY A 164 15.53 -4.09 -0.84
CA GLY A 164 14.20 -3.87 -0.26
C GLY A 164 14.07 -4.47 1.14
N HIS A 165 13.20 -3.86 1.95
CA HIS A 165 12.86 -4.25 3.31
C HIS A 165 11.34 -4.19 3.51
N ALA A 166 10.83 -4.92 4.50
CA ALA A 166 9.44 -4.83 4.94
C ALA A 166 9.36 -4.12 6.29
N ARG A 167 8.46 -3.13 6.41
CA ARG A 167 7.95 -2.73 7.71
C ARG A 167 6.87 -3.72 8.13
N VAL A 168 6.93 -4.25 9.36
CA VAL A 168 5.86 -5.11 9.88
C VAL A 168 4.76 -4.22 10.47
N LEU A 169 3.55 -4.36 9.97
CA LEU A 169 2.35 -3.70 10.50
C LEU A 169 1.46 -4.75 11.18
N SER A 170 0.62 -4.33 12.12
CA SER A 170 -0.36 -5.22 12.76
C SER A 170 -1.80 -4.73 12.65
N GLY A 171 -2.73 -5.68 12.77
CA GLY A 171 -4.14 -5.39 13.01
C GLY A 171 -4.93 -4.96 11.77
N LEU A 172 -4.38 -5.15 10.57
CA LEU A 172 -4.97 -4.71 9.31
C LEU A 172 -4.83 -5.75 8.21
N SER A 173 -5.79 -5.76 7.30
CA SER A 173 -5.74 -6.42 5.99
C SER A 173 -5.92 -5.36 4.90
N VAL A 174 -5.33 -5.58 3.72
CA VAL A 174 -5.53 -4.74 2.54
C VAL A 174 -6.05 -5.61 1.41
N ASP A 175 -7.23 -5.29 0.89
CA ASP A 175 -7.76 -5.93 -0.31
C ASP A 175 -6.90 -5.55 -1.51
N GLU A 176 -6.11 -6.50 -2.04
CA GLU A 176 -5.18 -6.25 -3.14
C GLU A 176 -5.89 -6.03 -4.51
N ASP A 177 -7.20 -6.32 -4.62
CA ASP A 177 -7.99 -6.06 -5.83
C ASP A 177 -8.52 -4.60 -5.86
N ASN A 178 -8.97 -4.05 -4.73
CA ASN A 178 -9.65 -2.75 -4.67
C ASN A 178 -9.07 -1.71 -3.69
N GLY A 179 -8.13 -2.09 -2.83
CA GLY A 179 -7.43 -1.22 -1.88
C GLY A 179 -8.15 -0.91 -0.56
N GLU A 180 -9.29 -1.54 -0.25
CA GLU A 180 -9.98 -1.40 1.03
C GLU A 180 -9.10 -1.91 2.20
N VAL A 181 -9.00 -1.11 3.27
CA VAL A 181 -8.25 -1.48 4.49
C VAL A 181 -9.23 -1.87 5.59
N SER A 182 -9.15 -3.13 6.01
CA SER A 182 -10.00 -3.69 7.08
C SER A 182 -9.23 -3.92 8.38
N GLU A 183 -9.86 -3.69 9.54
CA GLU A 183 -9.26 -4.06 10.83
C GLU A 183 -9.31 -5.59 11.04
N VAL A 184 -8.15 -6.23 11.18
CA VAL A 184 -8.04 -7.68 11.44
C VAL A 184 -7.09 -7.93 12.62
N PRO A 185 -7.59 -7.94 13.87
CA PRO A 185 -6.76 -8.05 15.07
C PRO A 185 -5.86 -9.30 15.08
N GLY A 186 -4.56 -9.09 15.31
CA GLY A 186 -3.56 -10.16 15.38
C GLY A 186 -2.96 -10.58 14.04
N LEU A 187 -3.53 -10.14 12.90
CA LEU A 187 -2.90 -10.31 11.59
C LEU A 187 -1.63 -9.46 11.50
N LEU A 188 -0.56 -10.00 10.93
CA LEU A 188 0.65 -9.26 10.58
C LEU A 188 0.67 -9.00 9.07
N TYR A 189 1.11 -7.80 8.68
CA TYR A 189 1.26 -7.40 7.28
C TYR A 189 2.72 -7.02 7.03
N LEU A 190 3.37 -7.68 6.06
CA LEU A 190 4.75 -7.46 5.66
C LEU A 190 4.80 -6.40 4.55
N ALA A 191 4.74 -5.12 4.94
CA ALA A 191 4.63 -4.00 4.01
C ALA A 191 6.02 -3.64 3.43
N CYS A 192 6.31 -4.06 2.20
CA CYS A 192 7.56 -3.71 1.54
C CYS A 192 7.67 -2.21 1.25
N ASP A 193 8.85 -1.64 1.48
CA ASP A 193 9.25 -0.26 1.14
C ASP A 193 9.06 0.08 -0.36
N THR A 194 9.04 -0.92 -1.25
CA THR A 194 8.72 -0.76 -2.67
C THR A 194 7.21 -0.66 -2.98
N GLY A 195 6.32 -1.13 -2.11
CA GLY A 195 4.86 -1.08 -2.26
C GLY A 195 4.22 0.23 -1.76
N ALA A 196 2.97 0.51 -2.15
CA ALA A 196 2.23 1.68 -1.63
C ALA A 196 1.98 1.58 -0.11
N THR A 197 1.67 0.38 0.42
CA THR A 197 1.38 0.17 1.84
C THR A 197 2.61 0.44 2.72
N GLY A 198 3.79 -0.04 2.32
CA GLY A 198 5.05 0.23 3.04
C GLY A 198 5.41 1.71 3.02
N LYS A 199 5.36 2.33 1.84
CA LYS A 199 5.57 3.79 1.70
C LYS A 199 4.62 4.61 2.55
N ALA A 200 3.33 4.29 2.56
CA ALA A 200 2.36 5.02 3.40
C ALA A 200 2.71 4.88 4.90
N ALA A 201 3.21 3.71 5.33
CA ALA A 201 3.63 3.52 6.70
C ALA A 201 4.93 4.28 7.02
N ASP A 202 5.91 4.29 6.11
CA ASP A 202 7.19 5.00 6.28
C ASP A 202 7.04 6.53 6.28
N LEU A 203 5.99 7.03 5.61
CA LEU A 203 5.55 8.41 5.69
C LEU A 203 4.85 8.76 7.01
N GLY A 204 4.66 7.80 7.91
CA GLY A 204 4.03 7.99 9.23
C GLY A 204 2.50 7.90 9.25
N TYR A 205 1.84 7.67 8.10
CA TYR A 205 0.37 7.60 8.05
C TYR A 205 -0.19 6.40 8.81
N TYR A 206 0.53 5.28 8.85
CA TYR A 206 0.13 4.11 9.66
C TYR A 206 0.09 4.46 11.15
N ASP A 207 1.19 4.99 11.70
CA ASP A 207 1.29 5.35 13.12
C ASP A 207 0.27 6.42 13.51
N TRP A 208 0.06 7.40 12.62
CA TRP A 208 -0.96 8.42 12.81
C TRP A 208 -2.37 7.81 12.84
N ALA A 209 -2.75 6.99 11.85
CA ALA A 209 -4.04 6.32 11.78
C ALA A 209 -4.29 5.45 13.03
N ARG A 210 -3.28 4.70 13.47
CA ARG A 210 -3.31 3.90 14.71
C ARG A 210 -3.49 4.78 15.96
N SER A 211 -2.87 5.97 16.01
CA SER A 211 -3.05 6.93 17.11
C SER A 211 -4.46 7.53 17.18
N GLN A 212 -5.15 7.65 16.03
CA GLN A 212 -6.54 8.10 15.95
C GLN A 212 -7.54 6.96 16.18
N GLY A 213 -7.11 5.69 16.06
CA GLY A 213 -7.98 4.53 16.09
C GLY A 213 -8.85 4.40 14.84
N ASP A 214 -8.28 4.73 13.68
CA ASP A 214 -9.03 4.93 12.43
C ASP A 214 -8.16 4.60 11.21
N LEU A 215 -8.19 3.33 10.77
CA LEU A 215 -7.38 2.84 9.66
C LEU A 215 -7.84 3.32 8.27
N GLU A 216 -9.02 3.92 8.13
CA GLU A 216 -9.44 4.57 6.87
C GLU A 216 -8.51 5.76 6.53
N LEU A 217 -7.90 6.40 7.54
CA LEU A 217 -6.88 7.43 7.32
C LEU A 217 -5.61 6.86 6.67
N PHE A 218 -5.28 5.59 6.93
CA PHE A 218 -4.16 4.89 6.31
C PHE A 218 -4.50 4.48 4.87
N GLU A 219 -5.72 4.01 4.64
CA GLU A 219 -6.23 3.72 3.29
C GLU A 219 -6.13 4.94 2.37
N ILE A 220 -6.57 6.11 2.82
CA ILE A 220 -6.48 7.36 2.06
C ILE A 220 -5.04 7.62 1.61
N ALA A 221 -4.05 7.45 2.49
CA ALA A 221 -2.64 7.63 2.15
C ALA A 221 -2.15 6.63 1.09
N ILE A 222 -2.55 5.36 1.19
CA ILE A 222 -2.24 4.32 0.20
C ILE A 222 -2.81 4.70 -1.18
N ARG A 223 -4.07 5.15 -1.24
CA ARG A 223 -4.74 5.56 -2.48
C ARG A 223 -4.10 6.79 -3.11
N VAL A 224 -3.68 7.78 -2.30
CA VAL A 224 -2.94 8.96 -2.80
C VAL A 224 -1.60 8.55 -3.44
N LEU A 225 -0.83 7.66 -2.82
CA LEU A 225 0.44 7.18 -3.38
C LEU A 225 0.27 6.40 -4.70
N ARG A 226 -0.88 5.75 -4.89
CA ARG A 226 -1.26 5.10 -6.16
C ARG A 226 -1.87 6.05 -7.18
N ALA A 227 -2.22 7.27 -6.76
CA ALA A 227 -3.08 8.17 -7.51
C ALA A 227 -4.40 7.49 -7.96
N ASP A 228 -5.02 6.73 -7.06
CA ASP A 228 -6.30 6.05 -7.29
C ASP A 228 -7.44 7.08 -7.31
N TYR A 229 -7.69 7.65 -8.51
CA TYR A 229 -8.64 8.74 -8.71
C TYR A 229 -10.11 8.32 -8.63
N CYS A 230 -10.40 7.02 -8.69
CA CYS A 230 -11.76 6.48 -8.79
C CYS A 230 -12.20 5.72 -7.54
N TYR A 231 -11.29 5.46 -6.60
CA TYR A 231 -11.53 4.61 -5.42
C TYR A 231 -11.86 3.16 -5.81
N ASP A 232 -11.37 2.71 -6.97
CA ASP A 232 -11.58 1.38 -7.53
C ASP A 232 -10.33 0.49 -7.45
N GLY A 233 -9.23 1.03 -6.89
CA GLY A 233 -7.96 0.36 -6.74
C GLY A 233 -6.99 0.58 -7.90
N ASP A 234 -7.40 1.14 -9.05
CA ASP A 234 -6.49 1.30 -10.19
C ASP A 234 -5.38 2.34 -9.91
N SER A 235 -4.12 1.95 -10.12
CA SER A 235 -2.97 2.84 -9.87
C SER A 235 -2.62 3.66 -11.11
N HIS A 236 -2.74 4.98 -11.01
CA HIS A 236 -2.27 5.92 -12.03
C HIS A 236 -0.82 6.39 -11.81
N THR A 237 -0.28 6.29 -10.60
CA THR A 237 1.15 6.49 -10.31
C THR A 237 1.98 5.40 -10.97
N LYS A 238 3.13 5.78 -11.54
CA LYS A 238 4.15 4.86 -12.04
C LYS A 238 5.43 4.99 -11.21
N PRO A 239 6.19 3.91 -11.00
CA PRO A 239 7.44 4.00 -10.27
C PRO A 239 8.45 4.93 -10.96
N GLY A 240 9.12 5.76 -10.17
CA GLY A 240 9.98 6.85 -10.64
C GLY A 240 9.26 8.20 -10.78
N VAL A 241 7.95 8.28 -10.50
CA VAL A 241 7.19 9.54 -10.49
C VAL A 241 7.28 10.21 -9.13
N GLU A 242 7.62 11.49 -9.11
CA GLU A 242 7.56 12.33 -7.91
C GLU A 242 6.12 12.82 -7.67
N LEU A 243 5.65 12.69 -6.42
CA LEU A 243 4.34 13.09 -5.94
C LEU A 243 4.48 14.26 -4.97
N VAL A 244 3.67 15.30 -5.16
CA VAL A 244 3.62 16.47 -4.28
C VAL A 244 2.45 16.28 -3.33
N LEU A 245 2.73 15.93 -2.07
CA LEU A 245 1.78 15.44 -1.08
C LEU A 245 1.44 16.51 -0.01
N GLU A 246 0.16 16.85 0.11
CA GLU A 246 -0.39 17.70 1.18
C GLU A 246 -1.29 16.88 2.09
N ASP A 247 -1.20 17.07 3.41
CA ASP A 247 -2.25 16.58 4.31
C ASP A 247 -2.67 17.58 5.38
N ARG A 248 -3.93 17.41 5.81
CA ARG A 248 -4.57 18.19 6.87
C ARG A 248 -4.23 17.70 8.28
N TRP A 249 -3.38 16.69 8.41
CA TRP A 249 -2.97 16.11 9.69
C TRP A 249 -1.62 16.68 10.17
N GLY A 250 -0.87 17.33 9.27
CA GLY A 250 0.41 17.97 9.54
C GLY A 250 1.59 16.99 9.51
N ILE A 251 1.43 15.84 8.85
CA ILE A 251 2.49 14.84 8.69
C ILE A 251 3.43 15.31 7.55
N HIS A 252 2.84 15.66 6.41
CA HIS A 252 3.49 16.32 5.28
C HIS A 252 2.83 17.69 5.01
N GLY A 253 3.65 18.68 4.69
CA GLY A 253 3.20 20.06 4.51
C GLY A 253 4.16 20.90 3.65
N ALA A 254 3.85 22.18 3.46
CA ALA A 254 4.39 23.02 2.38
C ALA A 254 5.89 22.90 2.07
N SER A 255 6.17 22.50 0.84
CA SER A 255 7.41 22.67 0.09
C SER A 255 7.33 23.95 -0.75
N PRO A 256 8.15 24.98 -0.42
CA PRO A 256 8.20 26.21 -1.19
C PRO A 256 8.66 26.02 -2.65
N GLU A 257 9.37 24.93 -2.94
CA GLU A 257 9.90 24.63 -4.28
C GLU A 257 8.81 24.27 -5.29
N HIS A 258 7.71 23.69 -4.82
CA HIS A 258 6.60 23.22 -5.66
C HIS A 258 5.31 24.06 -5.46
N ALA A 259 5.44 25.23 -4.83
CA ALA A 259 4.31 26.09 -4.47
C ALA A 259 3.46 26.53 -5.67
N ASP A 260 4.09 26.75 -6.84
CA ASP A 260 3.42 27.17 -8.08
C ASP A 260 2.71 26.03 -8.84
N ASN A 261 2.87 24.76 -8.41
CA ASN A 261 2.18 23.65 -9.06
C ASN A 261 0.66 23.69 -8.76
N PRO A 262 -0.20 23.37 -9.75
CA PRO A 262 -1.63 23.18 -9.49
C PRO A 262 -1.86 21.90 -8.66
N VAL A 263 -2.91 21.88 -7.84
CA VAL A 263 -3.37 20.65 -7.17
C VAL A 263 -3.89 19.70 -8.24
N GLU A 264 -3.25 18.53 -8.39
CA GLU A 264 -3.69 17.52 -9.36
C GLU A 264 -4.94 16.79 -8.86
N ALA A 265 -4.98 16.41 -7.58
CA ALA A 265 -6.15 15.82 -6.95
C ALA A 265 -6.14 15.96 -5.43
N VAL A 266 -7.31 15.72 -4.82
CA VAL A 266 -7.55 15.69 -3.38
C VAL A 266 -8.31 14.41 -3.04
N TRP A 267 -7.84 13.67 -2.04
CA TRP A 267 -8.49 12.48 -1.51
C TRP A 267 -9.14 12.75 -0.14
N ALA A 268 -10.28 12.12 0.07
CA ALA A 268 -11.02 12.09 1.32
C ALA A 268 -11.64 10.69 1.51
N ARG A 269 -12.34 10.50 2.63
CA ARG A 269 -13.09 9.26 2.93
C ARG A 269 -14.03 8.90 1.78
N ALA A 270 -13.81 7.72 1.19
CA ALA A 270 -14.57 7.19 0.04
C ALA A 270 -14.74 8.17 -1.14
N ALA A 271 -13.81 9.11 -1.34
CA ALA A 271 -13.92 10.15 -2.36
C ALA A 271 -12.56 10.65 -2.87
N CYS A 272 -12.50 10.97 -4.16
CA CYS A 272 -11.40 11.70 -4.78
C CYS A 272 -11.98 12.76 -5.72
N SER A 273 -11.33 13.92 -5.82
CA SER A 273 -11.59 14.94 -6.83
C SER A 273 -10.27 15.28 -7.54
N ALA A 274 -10.27 15.25 -8.87
CA ALA A 274 -9.06 15.44 -9.68
C ALA A 274 -9.26 16.54 -10.74
N THR A 275 -8.26 17.41 -10.91
CA THR A 275 -8.28 18.48 -11.91
C THR A 275 -7.76 17.97 -13.26
N ALA A 276 -8.56 18.13 -14.32
CA ALA A 276 -8.17 17.71 -15.65
C ALA A 276 -7.05 18.62 -16.22
N ARG A 277 -5.85 18.07 -16.44
CA ARG A 277 -4.76 18.79 -17.13
C ARG A 277 -5.20 19.22 -18.54
N ALA A 278 -5.19 20.52 -18.81
CA ALA A 278 -5.50 21.10 -20.12
C ALA A 278 -4.40 20.74 -21.15
N GLY A 279 -4.58 19.63 -21.87
CA GLY A 279 -3.67 19.27 -22.98
C GLY A 279 -3.59 17.77 -23.31
N SER A 280 -4.13 16.87 -22.49
CA SER A 280 -4.11 15.43 -22.79
C SER A 280 -4.93 15.13 -24.06
N PRO A 281 -4.34 14.50 -25.10
CA PRO A 281 -5.08 14.12 -26.29
C PRO A 281 -6.10 13.03 -25.93
N THR A 282 -7.35 13.24 -26.31
CA THR A 282 -8.43 12.26 -26.13
C THR A 282 -8.07 10.95 -26.81
N SER A 283 -7.83 9.90 -26.03
CA SER A 283 -7.80 8.52 -26.53
C SER A 283 -9.20 8.15 -26.99
N THR A 284 -9.40 8.07 -28.31
CA THR A 284 -10.61 7.49 -28.90
C THR A 284 -10.53 5.97 -28.79
N ALA A 285 -11.51 5.37 -28.10
CA ALA A 285 -11.89 3.97 -28.30
C ALA A 285 -12.63 3.80 -29.65
#